data_AF-A0A8H6RJ47-F1
#
_entry.id   AF-A0A8H6RJ47-F1
#
_cell.length_a   1.000
_cell.length_b   1.000
_cell.length_c   1.000
_cell.angle_alpha   90.00
_cell.angle_beta   90.00
_cell.angle_gamma   90.00
#
_symmetry.space_group_name_H-M   'P 1'
#
loop_
_entity.id
_entity.type
_entity.pdbx_description
1 polymer ?
#
loop_
_entity_poly.entity_id
_entity_poly.type
_entity_poly.pdbx_seq_one_letter_code
_entity_poly.pdbx_strand_id
1 'polypeptide(L)'
;MVLEAGYPNTMGFRKVVKATILVKKKPGMSDEDFIEHYNHKHAQMAAPVLQKHNVITYSLTYCLKRDRTIIQDMLHGKSAGMLDYDAICTFVFKDYKDFARFMYDPASKALTPDHENFMVEEEMKMLVGDEYMVIEDGVKVG
;
A
#
# COMPACT_ATOMS: atom_id res chain seq x y z
N MET A 1 -7.06 19.83 11.69
CA MET A 1 -6.31 18.92 10.80
C MET A 1 -6.67 19.29 9.39
N VAL A 2 -5.67 19.55 8.56
CA VAL A 2 -5.82 20.23 7.27
C VAL A 2 -6.80 19.46 6.39
N LEU A 3 -7.85 20.15 5.91
CA LEU A 3 -8.88 19.59 5.01
C LEU A 3 -8.51 19.78 3.54
N GLU A 4 -7.54 20.65 3.27
CA GLU A 4 -6.98 20.88 1.94
C GLU A 4 -5.75 19.99 1.75
N ALA A 5 -5.62 19.39 0.57
CA ALA A 5 -4.45 18.60 0.23
C ALA A 5 -3.23 19.49 -0.09
N GLY A 6 -2.06 18.95 0.19
CA GLY A 6 -0.78 19.60 -0.03
C GLY A 6 -0.33 20.44 1.17
N TYR A 7 0.62 21.33 0.89
CA TYR A 7 1.30 22.14 1.89
C TYR A 7 0.98 23.63 1.69
N PRO A 8 1.18 24.49 2.71
CA PRO A 8 0.92 25.93 2.58
C PRO A 8 1.57 26.53 1.33
N ASN A 9 0.79 27.29 0.56
CA ASN A 9 1.21 27.94 -0.68
C ASN A 9 1.63 26.98 -1.82
N THR A 10 1.06 25.77 -1.86
CA THR A 10 1.25 24.82 -2.97
C THR A 10 -0.06 24.54 -3.70
N MET A 11 0.04 24.07 -4.95
CA MET A 11 -1.08 23.65 -5.81
C MET A 11 -0.73 22.30 -6.46
N GLY A 12 -1.65 21.67 -7.19
CA GLY A 12 -1.37 20.44 -7.96
C GLY A 12 -1.40 19.13 -7.17
N PHE A 13 -1.67 19.20 -5.86
CA PHE A 13 -1.93 18.02 -5.04
C PHE A 13 -3.35 17.51 -5.26
N ARG A 14 -3.49 16.19 -5.40
CA ARG A 14 -4.77 15.51 -5.42
C ARG A 14 -5.41 15.61 -4.04
N LYS A 15 -6.70 15.94 -3.99
CA LYS A 15 -7.48 16.05 -2.74
C LYS A 15 -7.83 14.67 -2.16
N VAL A 16 -6.81 13.91 -1.79
CA VAL A 16 -6.89 12.56 -1.21
C VAL A 16 -5.75 12.35 -0.21
N VAL A 17 -5.88 11.30 0.60
CA VAL A 17 -4.80 10.81 1.47
C VAL A 17 -4.42 9.42 1.05
N LYS A 18 -3.13 9.21 0.77
CA LYS A 18 -2.60 7.90 0.40
C LYS A 18 -1.83 7.30 1.57
N ALA A 19 -2.24 6.11 1.99
CA ALA A 19 -1.46 5.25 2.87
C ALA A 19 -0.76 4.18 2.04
N THR A 20 0.57 4.11 2.17
CA THR A 20 1.43 3.12 1.51
C THR A 20 2.09 2.28 2.59
N ILE A 21 1.80 0.99 2.60
CA ILE A 21 2.31 0.03 3.58
C ILE A 21 3.32 -0.89 2.89
N LEU A 22 4.52 -0.98 3.45
CA LEU A 22 5.55 -1.92 3.03
C LEU A 22 5.38 -3.22 3.82
N VAL A 23 5.26 -4.33 3.11
CA VAL A 23 4.96 -5.65 3.67
C VAL A 23 6.10 -6.60 3.35
N LYS A 24 6.60 -7.29 4.38
CA LYS A 24 7.57 -8.37 4.24
C LYS A 24 6.85 -9.69 4.46
N LYS A 25 7.00 -10.64 3.54
CA LYS A 25 6.34 -11.93 3.68
C LYS A 25 7.01 -12.76 4.77
N LYS A 26 6.27 -13.74 5.28
CA LYS A 26 6.77 -14.64 6.31
C LYS A 26 8.00 -15.44 5.83
N PRO A 27 9.06 -15.58 6.64
CA PRO A 27 10.22 -16.40 6.29
C PRO A 27 9.82 -17.84 5.97
N GLY A 28 10.35 -18.38 4.88
CA GLY A 28 10.05 -19.73 4.42
C GLY A 28 8.74 -19.88 3.63
N MET A 29 7.93 -18.83 3.52
CA MET A 29 6.73 -18.83 2.67
C MET A 29 7.10 -18.70 1.19
N SER A 30 6.47 -19.51 0.33
CA SER A 30 6.64 -19.38 -1.12
C SER A 30 6.04 -18.07 -1.63
N ASP A 31 6.43 -17.64 -2.83
CA ASP A 31 5.83 -16.45 -3.47
C ASP A 31 4.35 -16.73 -3.79
N GLU A 32 4.04 -17.96 -4.21
CA GLU A 32 2.71 -18.43 -4.57
C GLU A 32 1.76 -18.45 -3.37
N ASP A 33 2.18 -19.02 -2.24
CA ASP A 33 1.37 -19.07 -1.02
C ASP A 33 1.13 -17.67 -0.45
N PHE A 34 2.13 -16.78 -0.55
CA PHE A 34 2.00 -15.39 -0.13
C PHE A 34 0.96 -14.64 -0.98
N ILE A 35 1.02 -14.79 -2.31
CA ILE A 35 0.04 -14.20 -3.23
C ILE A 35 -1.36 -14.76 -2.95
N GLU A 36 -1.50 -16.08 -2.85
CA GLU A 36 -2.78 -16.75 -2.63
C GLU A 36 -3.45 -16.27 -1.35
N HIS A 37 -2.73 -16.32 -0.23
CA HIS A 37 -3.27 -15.89 1.06
C HIS A 37 -3.58 -14.39 1.07
N TYR A 38 -2.67 -13.55 0.56
CA TYR A 38 -2.87 -12.11 0.60
C TYR A 38 -4.06 -11.70 -0.29
N ASN A 39 -4.15 -12.21 -1.51
CA ASN A 39 -5.22 -11.85 -2.45
C ASN A 39 -6.59 -12.42 -2.07
N HIS A 40 -6.65 -13.71 -1.74
CA HIS A 40 -7.92 -14.44 -1.65
C HIS A 40 -8.46 -14.55 -0.23
N LYS A 41 -7.64 -14.24 0.78
CA LYS A 41 -8.08 -14.19 2.18
C LYS A 41 -7.97 -12.79 2.76
N HIS A 42 -6.75 -12.29 2.97
CA HIS A 42 -6.56 -11.05 3.72
C HIS A 42 -7.21 -9.84 3.03
N ALA A 43 -6.96 -9.67 1.72
CA ALA A 43 -7.53 -8.57 0.96
C ALA A 43 -9.06 -8.63 0.87
N GLN A 44 -9.63 -9.84 0.76
CA GLN A 44 -11.09 -10.03 0.72
C GLN A 44 -11.74 -9.74 2.08
N MET A 45 -11.05 -10.06 3.18
CA MET A 45 -11.49 -9.67 4.52
C MET A 45 -11.43 -8.15 4.73
N ALA A 46 -10.39 -7.50 4.21
CA ALA A 46 -10.21 -6.06 4.36
C ALA A 46 -11.18 -5.22 3.50
N ALA A 47 -11.52 -5.70 2.29
CA ALA A 47 -12.36 -4.99 1.32
C ALA A 47 -13.66 -4.39 1.91
N PRO A 48 -14.53 -5.13 2.63
CA PRO A 48 -15.76 -4.54 3.18
C PRO A 48 -15.49 -3.48 4.26
N VAL A 49 -14.41 -3.63 5.03
CA VAL A 49 -14.01 -2.62 6.04
C VAL A 49 -13.54 -1.34 5.33
N LEU A 50 -12.73 -1.48 4.28
CA LEU A 50 -12.24 -0.36 3.48
C LEU A 50 -13.39 0.37 2.76
N GLN A 51 -14.35 -0.38 2.20
CA GLN A 51 -15.56 0.18 1.58
C GLN A 51 -16.40 0.98 2.57
N LYS A 52 -16.57 0.49 3.81
CA LYS A 52 -17.26 1.21 4.89
C LYS A 52 -16.64 2.59 5.18
N HIS A 53 -15.34 2.75 4.92
CA HIS A 53 -14.60 3.99 5.13
C HIS A 53 -14.29 4.76 3.83
N ASN A 54 -15.07 4.53 2.78
CA ASN A 54 -15.00 5.25 1.50
C ASN A 54 -13.61 5.24 0.85
N VAL A 55 -12.87 4.14 0.98
CA VAL A 55 -11.61 3.98 0.25
C VAL A 55 -11.88 4.04 -1.25
N ILE A 56 -11.13 4.90 -1.93
CA ILE A 56 -11.21 5.14 -3.37
C ILE A 56 -10.42 4.06 -4.13
N THR A 57 -9.29 3.64 -3.58
CA THR A 57 -8.40 2.66 -4.20
C THR A 57 -7.81 1.76 -3.14
N TYR A 58 -7.87 0.45 -3.37
CA TYR A 58 -7.11 -0.56 -2.66
C TYR A 58 -6.34 -1.38 -3.69
N SER A 59 -5.00 -1.38 -3.61
CA SER A 59 -4.15 -2.16 -4.49
C SER A 59 -3.01 -2.84 -3.74
N LEU A 60 -2.61 -4.01 -4.25
CA LEU A 60 -1.43 -4.75 -3.84
C LEU A 60 -0.42 -4.77 -4.99
N THR A 61 0.79 -4.30 -4.74
CA THR A 61 1.91 -4.35 -5.69
C THR A 61 2.95 -5.31 -5.15
N TYR A 62 3.28 -6.34 -5.90
CA TYR A 62 4.25 -7.35 -5.50
C TYR A 62 5.66 -7.01 -6.00
N CYS A 63 6.65 -7.27 -5.16
CA CYS A 63 8.08 -7.03 -5.40
C CYS A 63 8.87 -8.32 -5.11
N LEU A 64 8.45 -9.42 -5.74
CA LEU A 64 8.88 -10.78 -5.42
C LEU A 64 10.10 -11.19 -6.24
N LYS A 65 10.50 -12.46 -6.17
CA LYS A 65 11.72 -12.96 -6.83
C LYS A 65 11.71 -12.65 -8.33
N ARG A 66 10.57 -12.89 -9.00
CA ARG A 66 10.39 -12.62 -10.42
C ARG A 66 10.70 -11.15 -10.76
N ASP A 67 10.10 -10.21 -10.03
CA ASP A 67 10.22 -8.78 -10.31
C ASP A 67 11.66 -8.29 -10.07
N ARG A 68 12.29 -8.79 -9.01
CA ARG A 68 13.69 -8.50 -8.68
C ARG A 68 14.64 -9.00 -9.77
N THR A 69 14.43 -10.21 -10.30
CA THR A 69 15.22 -10.75 -11.41
C THR A 69 15.07 -9.89 -12.66
N ILE A 70 13.83 -9.53 -13.03
CA ILE A 70 13.56 -8.69 -14.20
C ILE A 70 14.29 -7.34 -14.08
N ILE A 71 14.18 -6.66 -12.94
CA ILE A 71 14.85 -5.37 -12.72
C ILE A 71 16.38 -5.52 -12.71
N GLN A 72 16.90 -6.57 -12.08
CA GLN A 72 18.34 -6.82 -12.07
C GLN A 72 18.91 -7.03 -13.48
N ASP A 73 18.21 -7.79 -14.33
CA ASP A 73 18.60 -8.03 -15.71
C ASP A 73 18.56 -6.73 -16.53
N MET A 74 17.48 -5.94 -16.38
CA MET A 74 17.32 -4.64 -17.06
C MET A 74 18.41 -3.63 -16.66
N LEU A 75 18.88 -3.68 -15.42
CA LEU A 75 19.93 -2.80 -14.92
C LEU A 75 21.35 -3.35 -15.16
N HIS A 76 21.49 -4.41 -15.97
CA HIS A 76 22.76 -5.08 -16.26
C HIS A 76 23.54 -5.47 -15.00
N GLY A 77 22.83 -6.02 -14.00
CA GLY A 77 23.41 -6.42 -12.73
C GLY A 77 23.81 -5.27 -11.79
N LYS A 78 23.59 -4.01 -12.17
CA LYS A 78 23.67 -2.91 -11.21
C LYS A 78 22.48 -3.01 -10.28
N SER A 79 22.72 -3.20 -8.98
CA SER A 79 21.64 -3.12 -8.01
C SER A 79 21.12 -1.68 -8.00
N ALA A 80 19.90 -1.47 -8.51
CA ALA A 80 19.07 -0.47 -7.85
C ALA A 80 19.01 -0.89 -6.38
N GLY A 81 19.18 0.05 -5.44
CA GLY A 81 19.05 -0.23 -4.01
C GLY A 81 17.60 -0.57 -3.66
N MET A 82 17.12 -1.70 -4.17
CA MET A 82 15.75 -2.18 -4.03
C MET A 82 15.51 -2.49 -2.57
N LEU A 83 14.39 -1.99 -2.05
CA LEU A 83 13.99 -2.25 -0.68
C LEU A 83 13.75 -3.76 -0.47
N ASP A 84 14.10 -4.23 0.72
CA ASP A 84 13.91 -5.62 1.16
C ASP A 84 12.48 -5.84 1.68
N TYR A 85 11.49 -5.59 0.83
CA TYR A 85 10.06 -5.82 1.08
C TYR A 85 9.40 -6.52 -0.09
N ASP A 86 8.44 -7.40 0.18
CA ASP A 86 7.86 -8.33 -0.78
C ASP A 86 6.59 -7.79 -1.43
N ALA A 87 5.89 -6.86 -0.78
CA ALA A 87 4.73 -6.19 -1.34
C ALA A 87 4.53 -4.78 -0.80
N ILE A 88 3.76 -4.00 -1.55
CA ILE A 88 3.24 -2.69 -1.18
C ILE A 88 1.71 -2.79 -1.17
N CYS A 89 1.10 -2.46 -0.03
CA CYS A 89 -0.33 -2.26 0.07
C CYS A 89 -0.63 -0.76 0.02
N THR A 90 -1.50 -0.35 -0.89
CA THR A 90 -1.88 1.05 -1.06
C THR A 90 -3.36 1.22 -0.80
N PHE A 91 -3.69 2.17 0.08
CA PHE A 91 -5.04 2.67 0.26
C PHE A 91 -5.10 4.16 -0.08
N VAL A 92 -6.09 4.56 -0.86
CA VAL A 92 -6.38 5.98 -1.13
C VAL A 92 -7.71 6.34 -0.50
N PHE A 93 -7.68 7.24 0.46
CA PHE A 93 -8.85 7.78 1.17
C PHE A 93 -9.19 9.17 0.64
N LYS A 94 -10.43 9.61 0.83
CA LYS A 94 -10.84 10.98 0.51
C LYS A 94 -10.10 12.02 1.34
N ASP A 95 -9.91 11.76 2.63
CA ASP A 95 -9.23 12.67 3.55
C ASP A 95 -8.66 11.93 4.78
N TYR A 96 -7.95 12.65 5.65
CA TYR A 96 -7.37 12.09 6.88
C TYR A 96 -8.43 11.64 7.89
N LYS A 97 -9.67 12.14 7.81
CA LYS A 97 -10.74 11.69 8.72
C LYS A 97 -11.18 10.29 8.36
N ASP A 98 -11.35 10.00 7.07
CA ASP A 98 -11.68 8.67 6.57
C ASP A 98 -10.58 7.67 6.92
N PHE A 99 -9.31 8.05 6.72
CA PHE A 99 -8.16 7.26 7.16
C PHE A 99 -8.16 7.02 8.68
N ALA A 100 -8.38 8.06 9.49
CA ALA A 100 -8.43 7.92 10.94
C ALA A 100 -9.58 7.01 11.38
N ARG A 101 -10.77 7.12 10.79
CA ARG A 101 -11.90 6.25 11.11
C ARG A 101 -11.59 4.79 10.80
N PHE A 102 -10.91 4.50 9.70
CA PHE A 102 -10.42 3.17 9.38
C PHE A 102 -9.44 2.66 10.45
N MET A 103 -8.42 3.44 10.80
CA MET A 103 -7.39 3.06 11.79
C MET A 103 -7.96 2.75 13.19
N TYR A 104 -9.03 3.44 13.58
CA TYR A 104 -9.68 3.23 14.88
C TYR A 104 -10.84 2.23 14.86
N ASP A 105 -11.25 1.73 13.68
CA ASP A 105 -12.35 0.78 13.55
C ASP A 105 -11.98 -0.58 14.19
N PRO A 106 -12.78 -1.11 15.13
CA PRO A 106 -12.61 -2.47 15.64
C PRO A 106 -12.55 -3.53 14.53
N ALA A 107 -13.30 -3.36 13.44
CA ALA A 107 -13.28 -4.27 12.30
C ALA A 107 -11.94 -4.22 11.53
N SER A 108 -11.26 -3.06 11.51
CA SER A 108 -9.90 -2.99 10.97
C SER A 108 -8.90 -3.72 11.86
N LYS A 109 -9.02 -3.57 13.18
CA LYS A 109 -8.16 -4.28 14.15
C LYS A 109 -8.36 -5.79 14.13
N ALA A 110 -9.57 -6.24 13.79
CA ALA A 110 -9.87 -7.66 13.65
C ALA A 110 -9.16 -8.34 12.46
N LEU A 111 -8.53 -7.56 11.57
CA LEU A 111 -7.70 -8.08 10.47
C LEU A 111 -6.28 -8.46 10.93
N THR A 112 -5.79 -7.82 11.99
CA THR A 112 -4.41 -7.97 12.49
C THR A 112 -4.01 -9.42 12.78
N PRO A 113 -4.85 -10.27 13.42
CA PRO A 113 -4.48 -11.66 13.67
C PRO A 113 -4.15 -12.47 12.41
N ASP A 114 -4.64 -12.04 11.23
CA ASP A 114 -4.32 -12.73 9.99
C ASP A 114 -2.90 -12.42 9.47
N HIS A 115 -2.28 -11.32 9.91
CA HIS A 115 -0.92 -10.95 9.51
C HIS A 115 0.11 -12.05 9.79
N GLU A 116 -0.02 -12.74 10.94
CA GLU A 116 0.88 -13.83 11.35
C GLU A 116 0.92 -15.01 10.36
N ASN A 117 -0.10 -15.13 9.50
CA ASN A 117 -0.18 -16.19 8.52
C ASN A 117 0.67 -15.95 7.27
N PHE A 118 0.95 -14.69 6.91
CA PHE A 118 1.57 -14.36 5.62
C PHE A 118 2.67 -13.30 5.67
N MET A 119 2.80 -12.52 6.75
CA MET A 119 3.77 -11.42 6.83
C MET A 119 4.48 -11.33 8.18
N VAL A 120 5.56 -10.53 8.22
CA VAL A 120 6.27 -10.16 9.44
C VAL A 120 5.75 -8.80 9.92
N GLU A 121 4.80 -8.80 10.86
CA GLU A 121 4.11 -7.59 11.30
C GLU A 121 5.05 -6.52 11.87
N GLU A 122 6.06 -6.92 12.64
CA GLU A 122 7.04 -6.01 13.27
C GLU A 122 7.88 -5.23 12.25
N GLU A 123 8.08 -5.80 11.05
CA GLU A 123 8.80 -5.16 9.96
C GLU A 123 7.91 -4.26 9.11
N MET A 124 6.58 -4.33 9.27
CA MET A 124 5.64 -3.48 8.52
C MET A 124 5.95 -2.00 8.72
N LYS A 125 6.07 -1.25 7.62
CA LYS A 125 6.26 0.21 7.63
C LYS A 125 5.14 0.88 6.87
N MET A 126 4.79 2.09 7.28
CA MET A 126 3.71 2.86 6.66
C MET A 126 4.17 4.29 6.38
N LEU A 127 3.85 4.76 5.18
CA LEU A 127 3.99 6.13 4.72
C LEU A 127 2.60 6.68 4.44
N VAL A 128 2.27 7.87 4.95
CA VAL A 128 0.97 8.50 4.73
C VAL A 128 1.20 9.94 4.27
N GLY A 129 0.52 10.34 3.20
CA GLY A 129 0.68 11.69 2.66
C GLY A 129 -0.27 11.99 1.52
N ASP A 130 -0.15 13.21 1.00
CA ASP A 130 -0.92 13.70 -0.13
C ASP A 130 -0.12 13.50 -1.43
N GLU A 131 -0.80 13.24 -2.54
CA GLU A 131 -0.16 12.96 -3.83
C GLU A 131 -0.07 14.22 -4.70
N TYR A 132 1.14 14.64 -5.05
CA TYR A 132 1.34 15.62 -6.12
C TYR A 132 1.33 14.92 -7.48
N MET A 133 0.45 15.37 -8.38
CA MET A 133 0.27 14.70 -9.66
C MET A 133 1.06 15.40 -10.76
N VAL A 134 1.85 14.63 -11.51
CA VAL A 134 2.58 15.10 -12.71
C VAL A 134 2.06 14.40 -13.97
N ILE A 135 1.65 13.13 -13.84
CA ILE A 135 1.04 12.32 -14.89
C ILE A 135 -0.12 11.54 -14.27
N GLU A 136 -1.28 11.58 -14.93
CA GLU A 136 -2.48 10.80 -14.58
C GLU A 136 -2.98 10.11 -15.86
N ASP A 137 -3.22 8.80 -15.80
CA ASP A 137 -3.66 7.97 -16.95
C ASP A 137 -2.81 8.15 -18.23
N GLY A 138 -1.49 8.31 -18.07
CA GLY A 138 -0.55 8.51 -19.17
C GLY A 138 -0.52 9.92 -19.76
N VAL A 139 -1.30 10.85 -19.20
CA VAL A 139 -1.38 12.25 -19.63
C VAL A 139 -0.69 13.14 -18.61
N LYS A 140 0.11 14.11 -19.07
CA LYS A 140 0.70 15.13 -18.20
C LYS A 140 -0.41 15.97 -17.56
N VAL A 141 -0.38 16.10 -16.23
CA VAL A 141 -1.29 16.93 -15.44
C VAL A 141 -0.52 17.98 -14.62
N GLY A 142 -1.23 19.02 -14.19
CA GLY A 142 -0.65 20.23 -13.57
C GLY A 142 -0.41 21.34 -14.57
#